data_AF-A0A5D3KG63-F1
#
_entry.id   AF-A0A5D3KG63-F1
#
_cell.length_a   1.000
_cell.length_b   1.000
_cell.length_c   1.000
_cell.angle_alpha   90.00
_cell.angle_beta   90.00
_cell.angle_gamma   90.00
#
_symmetry.space_group_name_H-M   'P 1'
#
loop_
_entity.id
_entity.type
_entity.pdbx_description
1 polymer ?
#
loop_
_entity_poly.entity_id
_entity_poly.type
_entity_poly.pdbx_seq_one_letter_code
_entity_poly.pdbx_strand_id
1 'polypeptide(L)'
;MAKCNEHYRYCIVESYYPESTAGLHGPVHIRPVPGEDFPAHLRVECSKDLMNPKIYPVGTRFRLRVKLTDREGGGEFLYSYFGWPVEVVE
;
A
#
# COMPACT_ATOMS: atom_id res chain seq x y z
N MET A 1 -5.18 2.75 18.94
CA MET A 1 -6.47 3.18 18.39
C MET A 1 -6.26 3.61 16.95
N ALA A 2 -6.74 2.84 15.97
CA ALA A 2 -6.82 3.32 14.59
C ALA A 2 -7.60 4.65 14.57
N LYS A 3 -7.02 5.74 14.07
CA LYS A 3 -7.69 7.04 13.90
C LYS A 3 -9.15 6.85 13.45
N CYS A 4 -10.09 7.12 14.36
CA CYS A 4 -11.51 6.76 14.23
C CYS A 4 -12.30 7.51 13.14
N ASN A 5 -11.67 8.33 12.29
CA ASN A 5 -12.40 9.19 11.37
C ASN A 5 -11.70 9.47 10.03
N GLU A 6 -10.71 8.68 9.62
CA GLU A 6 -10.11 8.86 8.30
C GLU A 6 -10.94 8.18 7.21
N HIS A 7 -11.46 9.02 6.31
CA HIS A 7 -12.23 8.59 5.16
C HIS A 7 -11.34 7.84 4.17
N TYR A 8 -11.89 6.78 3.60
CA TYR A 8 -11.25 6.11 2.48
C TYR A 8 -11.17 7.03 1.27
N ARG A 9 -9.99 7.16 0.68
CA ARG A 9 -9.68 7.94 -0.52
C ARG A 9 -9.01 7.06 -1.56
N TYR A 10 -9.05 7.48 -2.82
CA TYR A 10 -8.26 6.84 -3.85
C TYR A 10 -6.81 7.33 -3.80
N CYS A 11 -5.87 6.41 -3.88
CA CYS A 11 -4.43 6.67 -3.94
C CYS A 11 -3.83 5.80 -5.03
N ILE A 12 -2.91 6.38 -5.82
CA ILE A 12 -2.07 5.59 -6.71
C ILE A 12 -0.90 5.02 -5.90
N VAL A 13 -0.71 3.72 -6.00
CA VAL A 13 0.38 2.99 -5.34
C VAL A 13 1.19 2.24 -6.37
N GLU A 14 2.44 1.92 -6.05
CA GLU A 14 3.31 1.09 -6.88
C GLU A 14 3.85 -0.10 -6.10
N SER A 15 4.07 -1.21 -6.80
CA SER A 15 4.85 -2.33 -6.27
C SER A 15 6.34 -2.09 -6.45
N TYR A 16 7.14 -2.37 -5.43
CA TYR A 16 8.59 -2.16 -5.47
C TYR A 16 9.34 -3.22 -4.67
N TYR A 17 10.63 -3.36 -4.96
CA TYR A 17 11.57 -4.13 -4.14
C TYR A 17 12.15 -3.20 -3.06
N PRO A 18 11.83 -3.39 -1.77
CA PRO A 18 12.45 -2.62 -0.70
C PRO A 18 13.91 -3.04 -0.52
N GLU A 19 14.78 -2.08 -0.21
CA GLU A 19 16.21 -2.34 0.08
C GLU A 19 16.40 -3.20 1.34
N SER A 20 15.47 -3.10 2.29
CA SER A 20 15.41 -3.95 3.47
C SER A 20 13.95 -4.28 3.77
N THR A 21 13.67 -5.54 4.07
CA THR A 21 12.32 -5.97 4.44
C THR A 21 11.96 -5.59 5.88
N ALA A 22 12.91 -5.10 6.70
CA ALA A 22 12.68 -4.68 8.09
C ALA A 22 11.86 -5.69 8.94
N GLY A 23 11.99 -7.00 8.64
CA GLY A 23 11.22 -8.06 9.32
C GLY A 23 9.82 -8.34 8.75
N LEU A 24 9.42 -7.66 7.67
CA LEU A 24 8.16 -7.86 6.97
C LEU A 24 8.28 -9.02 5.97
N HIS A 25 7.20 -9.79 5.84
CA HIS A 25 7.15 -10.93 4.93
C HIS A 25 7.03 -10.50 3.47
N GLY A 26 7.81 -11.14 2.61
CA GLY A 26 7.72 -11.00 1.15
C GLY A 26 8.75 -10.03 0.55
N PRO A 27 9.23 -10.33 -0.67
CA PRO A 27 10.23 -9.51 -1.36
C PRO A 27 9.65 -8.28 -2.06
N VAL A 28 8.34 -8.21 -2.27
CA VAL A 28 7.65 -7.11 -2.97
C VAL A 28 6.71 -6.41 -2.00
N HIS A 29 6.83 -5.09 -1.93
CA HIS A 29 6.01 -4.25 -1.06
C HIS A 29 5.26 -3.21 -1.89
N ILE A 30 4.22 -2.64 -1.31
CA ILE A 30 3.41 -1.59 -1.94
C ILE A 30 3.61 -0.28 -1.17
N ARG A 31 3.83 0.81 -1.91
CA ARG A 31 3.94 2.18 -1.38
C ARG A 31 3.11 3.16 -2.23
N PRO A 32 2.68 4.31 -1.69
CA PRO A 32 2.19 5.42 -2.50
C PRO A 32 3.22 5.85 -3.55
N VAL A 33 2.75 6.23 -4.73
CA VAL A 33 3.62 6.85 -5.72
C VAL A 33 4.14 8.18 -5.16
N PRO A 34 5.45 8.46 -5.22
CA PRO A 34 6.00 9.73 -4.77
C PRO A 34 5.34 10.91 -5.50
N GLY A 35 4.82 11.88 -4.73
CA GLY A 35 4.13 13.06 -5.27
C GLY A 35 2.60 12.98 -5.22
N GLU A 36 2.03 11.85 -4.80
CA GLU A 36 0.59 11.70 -4.53
C GLU A 36 0.19 12.26 -3.15
N ASP A 37 -1.08 12.07 -2.77
CA ASP A 37 -1.71 12.54 -1.51
C ASP A 37 -1.00 11.99 -0.24
N PHE A 38 -0.26 10.89 -0.37
CA PHE A 38 0.39 10.21 0.75
C PHE A 38 1.91 10.07 0.55
N PRO A 39 2.71 10.18 1.62
CA PRO A 39 4.15 9.98 1.54
C PRO A 39 4.54 8.56 1.08
N ALA A 40 5.49 8.46 0.16
CA ALA A 40 5.98 7.18 -0.36
C ALA A 40 6.72 6.30 0.67
N HIS A 41 7.05 6.83 1.84
CA HIS A 41 7.62 6.04 2.94
C HIS A 41 6.53 5.29 3.74
N LEU A 42 5.25 5.62 3.55
CA LEU A 42 4.15 4.90 4.19
C LEU A 42 3.99 3.52 3.55
N ARG A 43 3.88 2.50 4.40
CA ARG A 43 3.52 1.15 3.99
C ARG A 43 2.05 1.11 3.60
N VAL A 44 1.72 0.38 2.54
CA VAL A 44 0.33 0.03 2.21
C VAL A 44 0.06 -1.43 2.54
N GLU A 45 -0.90 -1.66 3.43
CA GLU A 45 -1.49 -2.97 3.66
C GLU A 45 -2.65 -3.17 2.68
N CYS A 46 -2.52 -4.16 1.80
CA CYS A 46 -3.49 -4.46 0.75
C CYS A 46 -3.52 -5.96 0.43
N SER A 47 -4.23 -6.36 -0.63
CA SER A 47 -4.24 -7.75 -1.09
C SER A 47 -2.82 -8.23 -1.45
N LYS A 48 -2.52 -9.48 -1.11
CA LYS A 48 -1.24 -10.15 -1.40
C LYS A 48 -1.03 -10.36 -2.90
N ASP A 49 -2.09 -10.35 -3.70
CA ASP A 49 -2.00 -10.54 -5.14
C ASP A 49 -1.21 -9.41 -5.81
N LEU A 50 -1.32 -8.19 -5.29
CA LEU A 50 -0.58 -7.01 -5.79
C LEU A 50 0.92 -7.10 -5.49
N MET A 51 1.29 -7.88 -4.47
CA MET A 51 2.67 -8.18 -4.10
C MET A 51 3.19 -9.44 -4.77
N ASN A 52 2.38 -10.13 -5.58
CA ASN A 52 2.77 -11.36 -6.24
C ASN A 52 3.35 -11.08 -7.64
N PRO A 53 4.68 -11.19 -7.84
CA PRO A 53 5.31 -10.93 -9.13
C PRO A 53 4.86 -11.90 -10.24
N LYS A 54 4.20 -13.01 -9.90
CA LYS A 54 3.60 -13.94 -10.86
C LYS A 54 2.26 -13.46 -11.41
N ILE A 55 1.58 -12.52 -10.74
CA ILE A 55 0.30 -11.95 -11.14
C ILE A 55 0.54 -10.57 -11.77
N TYR A 56 1.26 -9.69 -11.06
CA TYR A 56 1.60 -8.34 -11.53
C TYR A 56 3.11 -8.13 -11.48
N PRO A 57 3.74 -7.64 -12.57
CA PRO A 57 5.17 -7.34 -12.56
C PRO A 57 5.48 -6.25 -11.52
N VAL A 58 6.67 -6.29 -10.93
CA VAL A 58 7.09 -5.26 -9.99
C VAL A 58 7.26 -3.93 -10.73
N GLY A 59 6.82 -2.83 -10.11
CA GLY A 59 6.70 -1.51 -10.73
C GLY A 59 5.30 -1.22 -11.26
N THR A 60 4.39 -2.20 -11.24
CA THR A 60 2.98 -1.97 -11.60
C THR A 60 2.37 -0.96 -10.65
N ARG A 61 1.62 -0.01 -11.21
CA ARG A 61 0.86 0.97 -10.45
C ARG A 61 -0.60 0.55 -10.35
N PHE A 62 -1.19 0.82 -9.20
CA PHE A 62 -2.57 0.47 -8.89
C PHE A 62 -3.28 1.66 -8.29
N ARG A 63 -4.55 1.85 -8.66
CA ARG A 63 -5.44 2.74 -7.94
C ARG A 63 -6.16 1.95 -6.86
N LEU A 64 -5.85 2.28 -5.61
CA LEU A 64 -6.45 1.65 -4.43
C LEU A 64 -7.29 2.63 -3.65
N ARG A 65 -8.33 2.08 -3.01
CA ARG A 65 -9.07 2.79 -1.99
C ARG A 65 -8.41 2.54 -0.62
N VAL A 66 -7.71 3.54 -0.12
CA VAL A 66 -6.93 3.48 1.12
C VAL A 66 -7.51 4.40 2.19
N LYS A 67 -7.26 4.09 3.45
CA LYS A 67 -7.36 5.05 4.56
C LYS A 67 -6.04 5.08 5.30
N LEU A 68 -5.67 6.24 5.81
CA LEU A 68 -4.55 6.34 6.74
C LEU A 68 -5.02 5.84 8.11
N THR A 69 -4.15 5.05 8.72
CA THR A 69 -4.39 4.42 10.01
C THR A 69 -3.06 4.36 10.75
N ASP A 70 -3.11 4.23 12.06
CA ASP A 70 -1.96 4.04 12.90
C ASP A 70 -2.06 2.72 13.66
N ARG A 71 -0.90 2.21 14.07
CA ARG A 71 -0.81 1.13 15.06
C ARG A 71 -0.30 1.74 16.36
N GLU A 72 -0.85 1.30 17.49
CA GLU A 72 -0.36 1.74 18.81
C GLU A 72 1.14 1.44 18.94
N GLY A 73 1.95 2.50 19.01
CA GLY A 73 3.41 2.42 19.08
C GLY A 73 4.13 2.01 17.78
N GLY A 74 3.42 1.84 16.65
CA GLY A 74 3.95 1.27 15.42
C GLY A 74 3.99 2.19 14.20
N GLY A 75 3.59 3.46 14.35
CA GLY A 75 3.57 4.45 13.28
C GLY A 75 2.35 4.40 12.37
N GLU A 76 2.33 5.28 11.38
CA GLU A 76 1.25 5.44 10.41
C GLU A 76 1.45 4.51 9.20
N PHE A 77 0.36 3.97 8.67
CA PHE A 77 0.32 3.15 7.46
C PHE A 77 -1.01 3.34 6.72
N LEU A 78 -1.02 2.99 5.45
CA LEU A 78 -2.24 2.97 4.65
C LEU A 78 -2.86 1.59 4.67
N TYR A 79 -4.17 1.54 4.85
CA TYR A 79 -4.95 0.31 4.81
C TYR A 79 -5.92 0.32 3.64
N SER A 80 -5.86 -0.71 2.81
CA SER A 80 -6.84 -1.04 1.78
C SER A 80 -7.44 -2.41 2.07
N TYR A 81 -8.77 -2.50 2.03
CA TYR A 81 -9.44 -3.79 2.19
C TYR A 81 -9.10 -4.71 1.00
N PHE A 82 -8.70 -5.95 1.30
CA PHE A 82 -8.19 -6.89 0.29
C PHE A 82 -9.23 -7.35 -0.73
N GLY A 83 -10.53 -7.30 -0.39
CA GLY A 83 -11.62 -7.73 -1.26
C GLY A 83 -12.18 -6.63 -2.17
N TRP A 84 -11.60 -5.41 -2.13
CA TRP A 84 -12.03 -4.34 -3.00
C TRP A 84 -11.47 -4.47 -4.41
N PRO A 85 -12.22 -4.00 -5.42
CA PRO A 85 -11.71 -3.96 -6.79
C PRO A 85 -10.48 -3.05 -6.85
N VAL A 86 -9.51 -3.50 -7.61
CA VAL A 86 -8.26 -2.79 -7.87
C VAL A 86 -8.18 -2.49 -9.35
N GLU A 87 -7.84 -1.25 -9.68
CA GLU A 87 -7.60 -0.83 -11.06
C GLU A 87 -6.10 -0.74 -11.28
N VAL A 88 -5.58 -1.40 -12.31
CA VAL A 88 -4.18 -1.23 -12.75
C VAL A 88 -4.10 0.05 -13.55
N VAL A 89 -3.11 0.89 -13.26
CA VAL A 89 -2.85 2.14 -13.99
C VAL A 89 -1.45 2.07 -14.61
N GLU A 90 -1.29 2.59 -15.82
CA GLU A 90 -0.01 2.64 -16.56
C GLU A 90 0.88 3.79 -16.09
#